data_AF-A0A1I3UXH2-F1
#
_entry.id   AF-A0A1I3UXH2-F1
#
_cell.length_a   1.000
_cell.length_b   1.000
_cell.length_c   1.000
_cell.angle_alpha   90.00
_cell.angle_beta   90.00
_cell.angle_gamma   90.00
#
_symmetry.space_group_name_H-M   'P 1'
#
loop_
_entity.id
_entity.type
_entity.pdbx_description
1 polymer ?
#
loop_
_entity_poly.entity_id
_entity_poly.type
_entity_poly.pdbx_seq_one_letter_code
_entity_poly.pdbx_strand_id
1 'polypeptide(L)' 'GDIYVNIAEKIYTTRRLKEHDYYSQEFDPIPEQKKERRQYIPPQSHPWKLESFKRYLRSVGKTLEEYEAEQTA' A
#
# COMPACT_ATOMS: atom_id res chain seq x y z
N GLY A 1 32.23 -9.58 -17.49
CA GLY A 1 33.69 -9.58 -17.36
C GLY A 1 34.12 -8.17 -17.08
N ASP A 2 35.04 -7.99 -16.13
CA ASP A 2 35.47 -6.67 -15.66
C ASP A 2 36.67 -6.16 -16.45
N ILE A 3 36.71 -4.84 -16.70
CA ILE A 3 37.79 -4.20 -17.47
C ILE A 3 38.71 -3.46 -16.50
N TYR A 4 40.01 -3.73 -16.62
CA TYR A 4 41.08 -3.15 -15.82
C TYR A 4 42.04 -2.36 -16.70
N VAL A 5 42.61 -1.27 -16.16
CA VAL A 5 43.56 -0.39 -16.85
C VAL A 5 44.81 -0.23 -16.00
N ASN A 6 45.99 -0.27 -16.62
CA ASN A 6 47.28 0.00 -15.97
C ASN A 6 47.74 1.42 -16.31
N ILE A 7 47.99 2.23 -15.29
CA ILE A 7 48.60 3.57 -15.42
C ILE A 7 49.71 3.68 -14.37
N ALA A 8 50.95 3.91 -14.82
CA ALA A 8 52.12 4.06 -13.95
C ALA A 8 52.27 2.93 -12.91
N GLU A 9 52.20 1.67 -13.39
CA GLU A 9 52.32 0.44 -12.59
C GLU A 9 51.21 0.21 -11.55
N LYS A 10 50.13 1.01 -11.62
CA LYS A 10 48.94 0.84 -10.78
C LYS A 10 47.78 0.34 -11.62
N ILE A 11 47.11 -0.67 -11.10
CA ILE A 11 45.92 -1.27 -11.72
C ILE A 11 44.68 -0.57 -11.17
N TYR A 12 43.83 -0.09 -12.09
CA TYR A 12 42.57 0.57 -11.80
C TYR A 12 41.40 -0.22 -12.39
N THR A 13 40.30 -0.26 -11.64
CA THR A 13 39.02 -0.76 -12.15
C THR A 13 38.32 0.34 -12.93
N THR A 14 37.78 -0.01 -14.10
CA THR A 14 36.92 0.91 -14.85
C THR A 14 35.50 0.88 -14.32
N ARG A 15 34.86 2.06 -14.24
CA ARG A 15 33.41 2.16 -14.01
C ARG A 15 32.73 2.47 -15.33
N ARG A 16 31.55 1.92 -15.55
CA ARG A 16 30.71 2.31 -16.69
C ARG A 16 30.24 3.75 -16.46
N LEU A 17 30.57 4.64 -17.40
CA LEU A 17 30.01 5.99 -17.42
C LEU A 17 28.57 5.89 -17.97
N LYS A 18 27.62 6.52 -17.29
CA LYS A 18 26.27 6.68 -17.83
C LYS A 18 26.31 7.75 -18.92
N GLU A 19 25.68 7.50 -20.06
CA GLU A 19 25.66 8.44 -21.18
C GLU A 19 24.84 9.70 -20.88
N HIS A 20 23.75 9.53 -20.11
CA HIS A 20 22.91 10.61 -19.62
C HIS A 20 22.25 10.18 -18.32
N ASP A 21 21.89 11.17 -17.49
CA ASP A 21 20.98 10.94 -16.37
C ASP A 21 19.52 10.97 -16.86
N TYR A 22 18.68 10.17 -16.20
CA TYR A 22 17.25 10.08 -16.53
C TYR A 22 16.47 11.35 -16.19
N TYR A 23 16.98 12.15 -15.25
CA TYR A 23 16.36 13.37 -14.77
C TYR A 23 17.43 14.45 -14.65
N SER A 24 17.11 15.65 -15.13
CA SER A 24 17.90 16.85 -14.92
C SER A 24 17.82 17.29 -13.47
N GLN A 25 18.96 17.54 -12.84
CA GLN A 25 19.03 18.05 -11.47
C GLN A 25 18.39 19.44 -11.31
N GLU A 26 18.40 20.24 -12.38
CA GLU A 26 17.99 21.65 -12.34
C GLU A 26 16.56 21.87 -12.85
N PHE A 27 16.11 21.05 -13.81
CA PHE A 27 14.86 21.28 -14.53
C PHE A 27 13.75 20.28 -14.19
N ASP A 28 14.09 19.06 -13.79
CA ASP A 28 13.07 18.06 -13.50
C ASP A 28 12.58 18.16 -12.04
N PRO A 29 11.27 18.03 -11.80
CA PRO A 29 10.75 17.96 -10.45
C PRO A 29 11.25 16.69 -9.76
N ILE A 30 11.53 16.81 -8.46
CA ILE A 30 11.92 15.67 -7.62
C ILE A 30 10.81 14.61 -7.72
N PRO A 31 11.11 13.39 -8.19
CA PRO A 31 10.09 12.36 -8.35
C PRO A 31 9.48 12.05 -6.99
N GLU A 32 8.20 12.37 -6.81
CA GLU A 32 7.47 12.01 -5.60
C GLU A 32 7.48 10.49 -5.45
N GLN A 33 7.98 10.01 -4.31
CA GLN A 33 7.86 8.60 -3.96
C GLN A 33 6.37 8.30 -3.75
N LYS A 34 5.73 7.74 -4.78
CA LYS A 34 4.35 7.26 -4.68
C LYS A 34 4.31 6.22 -3.57
N LYS A 35 3.68 6.59 -2.43
CA LYS A 35 3.37 5.65 -1.36
C LYS A 35 2.57 4.51 -1.98
N GLU A 36 3.09 3.29 -1.91
CA GLU A 36 2.38 2.12 -2.37
C GLU A 36 1.04 2.04 -1.64
N ARG A 37 -0.06 2.12 -2.40
CA ARG A 37 -1.39 1.96 -1.81
C ARG A 37 -1.53 0.52 -1.40
N ARG A 38 -1.90 0.29 -0.14
CA ARG A 38 -2.24 -1.06 0.33
C ARG A 38 -3.35 -1.63 -0.55
N GLN A 39 -3.16 -2.84 -1.03
CA GLN A 39 -4.20 -3.59 -1.73
C GLN A 39 -5.44 -3.67 -0.83
N TYR A 40 -6.61 -3.28 -1.34
CA TYR A 40 -7.86 -3.33 -0.56
C TYR A 40 -8.18 -4.79 -0.20
N ILE A 41 -8.28 -5.06 1.10
CA ILE A 41 -8.77 -6.33 1.62
C ILE A 41 -10.22 -6.09 2.06
N PRO A 42 -11.21 -6.73 1.42
CA PRO A 42 -12.60 -6.58 1.84
C PRO A 42 -12.78 -7.10 3.27
N PRO A 43 -13.69 -6.50 4.05
CA PRO A 43 -14.00 -7.03 5.37
C PRO A 43 -14.59 -8.44 5.21
N GLN A 44 -13.98 -9.43 5.88
CA GLN A 44 -14.51 -10.80 5.92
C GLN A 44 -15.78 -10.93 6.79
N SER A 45 -16.25 -9.83 7.38
CA SER A 45 -17.49 -9.80 8.15
C SER A 45 -18.68 -9.94 7.22
N HIS A 46 -19.40 -11.05 7.33
CA HIS A 46 -20.64 -11.26 6.60
C HIS A 46 -21.78 -10.36 7.14
N PRO A 47 -22.75 -9.97 6.29
CA PRO A 47 -23.87 -9.11 6.68
C PRO A 47 -24.83 -9.76 7.68
N TRP A 48 -24.96 -11.10 7.68
CA TRP A 48 -25.75 -11.87 8.66
C TRP A 48 -25.02 -12.17 9.97
N LYS A 49 -23.86 -11.55 10.21
CA LYS A 49 -23.20 -11.62 11.52
C LYS A 49 -24.07 -10.89 12.54
N LEU A 50 -24.19 -11.47 13.74
CA LEU A 50 -24.96 -10.89 14.86
C LEU A 50 -24.58 -9.43 15.15
N GLU A 51 -23.30 -9.07 15.03
CA GLU A 51 -22.83 -7.68 15.19
C GLU A 51 -23.34 -6.72 14.10
N SER A 52 -23.46 -7.20 12.86
CA SER A 52 -24.05 -6.44 11.75
C SER A 52 -25.55 -6.24 11.97
N PHE A 53 -26.24 -7.28 12.45
CA PHE A 53 -27.66 -7.19 12.81
C PHE A 53 -27.90 -6.22 13.98
N LYS A 54 -27.09 -6.27 15.04
CA LYS A 54 -27.12 -5.29 16.13
C LYS A 54 -26.88 -3.85 15.67
N ARG A 55 -26.01 -3.63 14.66
CA ARG A 55 -25.84 -2.30 14.06
C ARG A 55 -27.09 -1.84 13.32
N TYR A 56 -27.71 -2.74 12.56
CA TYR A 56 -28.97 -2.46 11.87
C TYR A 56 -30.08 -2.09 12.87
N LEU A 57 -30.29 -2.87 13.93
CA LEU A 57 -31.29 -2.57 14.95
C LEU A 57 -31.08 -1.19 15.59
N ARG A 58 -29.82 -0.83 15.90
CA ARG A 58 -29.48 0.53 16.36
C ARG A 58 -29.82 1.62 15.35
N SER A 59 -29.66 1.37 14.05
CA SER A 59 -30.04 2.33 13.00
C SER A 59 -31.56 2.53 12.88
N VAL A 60 -32.34 1.51 13.24
CA VAL A 60 -33.81 1.53 13.27
C VAL A 60 -34.35 2.00 14.63
N GLY A 61 -33.47 2.19 15.63
CA GLY A 61 -33.83 2.62 16.98
C GLY A 61 -34.39 1.50 17.88
N LYS A 62 -34.21 0.24 17.49
CA LYS A 62 -34.63 -0.93 18.28
C LYS A 62 -33.44 -1.61 18.97
N THR A 63 -33.71 -2.27 20.08
CA THR A 63 -32.75 -3.16 20.78
C THR A 63 -32.95 -4.62 20.38
N LEU A 64 -31.96 -5.46 20.67
CA LEU A 64 -32.04 -6.90 20.36
C LEU A 64 -33.12 -7.59 21.18
N GLU A 65 -33.28 -7.18 22.44
CA GLU A 65 -34.27 -7.73 23.38
C GLU A 65 -35.71 -7.46 22.92
N GLU A 66 -35.98 -6.25 22.41
CA GLU A 66 -37.29 -5.89 21.84
C GLU A 66 -37.61 -6.71 20.59
N TYR A 67 -36.62 -6.96 19.73
CA TYR A 67 -36.80 -7.78 18.53
C TYR A 67 -37.10 -9.25 18.88
N GLU A 68 -36.40 -9.80 19.87
CA GLU A 68 -36.65 -11.17 20.34
C GLU A 68 -38.03 -11.31 20.97
N ALA A 69 -38.45 -10.33 21.78
CA ALA A 69 -39.79 -10.29 22.36
C ALA A 69 -40.90 -10.24 21.29
N GLU A 70 -40.72 -9.46 20.21
CA GLU A 70 -41.63 -9.38 19.06
C GLU A 70 -41.75 -10.71 18.29
N GLN A 71 -40.70 -11.55 18.29
CA GLN A 71 -40.70 -12.84 17.58
C GLN A 71 -41.28 -13.99 18.41
N THR A 72 -41.21 -13.88 19.73
CA THR A 72 -41.72 -14.91 20.66
C THR A 72 -43.20 -14.74 21.05
N ALA A 73 -43.79 -13.58 20.75
CA ALA A 73 -45.20 -13.26 21.00
C ALA A 73 -46.09 -13.72 19.83
#